data_AF-A0ABC9R467-F1
#
_entry.id   AF-A0ABC9R467-F1
#
_cell.length_a   1.000
_cell.length_b   1.000
_cell.length_c   1.000
_cell.angle_alpha   90.00
_cell.angle_beta   90.00
_cell.angle_gamma   90.00
#
_symmetry.space_group_name_H-M   'P 1'
#
loop_
_entity.id
_entity.type
_entity.pdbx_description
1 polymer ?
#
loop_
_entity_poly.entity_id
_entity_poly.type
_entity_poly.pdbx_seq_one_letter_code
_entity_poly.pdbx_strand_id
1 'polypeptide(L)'
;MSVKKLLTGLIISLAMIVVMTTLGSLRVFAESDAVRQPIEVEINDDYFNPSTFTVKKLGIDAEVPSGKEITITVKPETPGTYELICRFHYLKGMVGKVIVQ
;
A
#
# COMPACT_ATOMS: atom_id res chain seq x y z
N MET A 1 37.35 32.38 -39.94
CA MET A 1 36.19 31.48 -40.13
C MET A 1 34.95 32.33 -40.40
N SER A 2 34.18 32.04 -41.44
CA SER A 2 33.02 32.87 -41.81
C SER A 2 31.89 32.68 -40.80
N VAL A 3 31.44 33.76 -40.15
CA VAL A 3 30.37 33.78 -39.13
C VAL A 3 29.11 33.02 -39.58
N LYS A 4 28.88 32.99 -40.88
CA LYS A 4 27.84 32.24 -41.59
C LYS A 4 27.89 30.74 -41.29
N LYS A 5 29.08 30.12 -41.30
CA LYS A 5 29.30 28.69 -41.03
C LYS A 5 29.16 28.34 -39.54
N LEU A 6 29.44 29.31 -38.65
CA LEU A 6 29.25 29.16 -37.21
C LEU A 6 27.75 29.16 -36.86
N LEU A 7 26.98 30.06 -37.48
CA LEU A 7 25.54 30.19 -37.26
C LEU A 7 24.78 28.94 -37.72
N THR A 8 25.15 28.37 -38.89
CA THR A 8 24.54 27.13 -39.37
C THR A 8 24.81 25.96 -38.43
N GLY A 9 26.02 25.86 -37.88
CA GLY A 9 26.37 24.81 -36.90
C GLY A 9 25.60 24.94 -35.59
N LEU A 10 25.38 26.18 -35.10
CA LEU A 10 24.63 26.43 -33.86
C LEU A 10 23.16 26.01 -33.99
N ILE A 11 22.53 26.28 -35.13
CA ILE A 11 21.13 25.91 -35.38
C ILE A 11 20.95 24.39 -35.39
N ILE A 12 21.87 23.66 -36.03
CA ILE A 12 21.84 22.19 -36.08
C ILE A 12 22.02 21.59 -34.67
N SER A 13 22.95 22.14 -33.90
CA SER A 13 23.18 21.76 -32.50
C SER A 13 21.92 21.92 -31.65
N LEU A 14 21.27 23.09 -31.73
CA LEU A 14 20.09 23.38 -30.93
C LEU A 14 18.91 22.46 -31.30
N ALA A 15 18.74 22.16 -32.58
CA ALA A 15 17.71 21.24 -33.06
C ALA A 15 17.88 19.82 -32.49
N MET A 16 19.11 19.31 -32.41
CA MET A 16 19.39 18.00 -31.82
C MET A 16 19.04 17.93 -30.33
N ILE A 17 19.32 19.01 -29.58
CA ILE A 17 19.00 19.09 -28.15
C ILE A 17 17.48 19.05 -27.94
N VAL A 18 16.72 19.80 -28.74
CA VAL A 18 15.24 19.81 -28.66
C VAL A 18 14.68 18.41 -28.94
N VAL A 19 15.19 17.69 -29.95
CA VAL A 19 14.78 16.31 -30.24
C VAL A 19 15.01 15.37 -29.05
N MET A 20 16.19 15.44 -28.41
CA MET A 20 16.51 14.59 -27.25
C MET A 20 15.62 14.86 -26.03
N THR A 21 15.21 16.11 -25.81
CA THR A 21 14.32 16.45 -24.68
C THR A 21 12.87 15.97 -24.87
N THR A 22 12.37 15.92 -26.12
CA THR A 22 11.01 15.42 -26.40
C THR A 22 10.88 13.91 -26.23
N LEU A 23 11.95 13.15 -26.52
CA LEU A 23 11.93 11.69 -26.46
C LEU A 23 12.15 11.16 -25.03
N GLY A 24 12.90 11.90 -24.20
CA GLY A 24 13.22 11.49 -22.83
C GLY A 24 12.09 11.68 -21.81
N SER A 25 11.06 12.49 -22.12
CA SER A 25 10.06 12.90 -21.11
C SER A 25 8.82 12.01 -21.04
N LEU A 26 8.62 11.08 -21.98
CA LEU A 26 7.36 10.32 -22.09
C LEU A 26 7.28 9.02 -21.28
N ARG A 27 8.33 8.61 -20.56
CA ARG A 27 8.38 7.26 -19.95
C ARG A 27 8.98 7.18 -18.54
N VAL A 28 8.75 8.18 -17.69
CA VAL A 28 8.90 7.98 -16.24
C VAL A 28 7.49 7.92 -15.64
N PHE A 29 6.79 6.83 -15.95
CA PHE A 29 5.79 6.34 -15.03
C PHE A 29 6.56 5.59 -13.96
N ALA A 30 6.77 6.24 -12.81
CA ALA A 30 7.02 5.51 -11.59
C ALA A 30 5.78 4.66 -11.35
N GLU A 31 5.83 3.40 -11.77
CA GLU A 31 4.88 2.39 -11.32
C GLU A 31 5.10 2.23 -9.83
N SER A 32 4.42 3.06 -9.03
CA SER A 32 4.15 2.74 -7.65
C SER A 32 3.06 1.66 -7.68
N ASP A 33 3.45 0.45 -8.08
CA ASP A 33 2.83 -0.71 -7.48
C ASP A 33 3.19 -0.57 -6.00
N ALA A 34 2.30 0.07 -5.25
CA ALA A 34 2.38 0.12 -3.80
C ALA A 34 2.25 -1.34 -3.40
N VAL A 35 3.38 -2.03 -3.33
CA VAL A 35 3.49 -3.42 -2.96
C VAL A 35 2.71 -3.54 -1.66
N ARG A 36 1.49 -4.06 -1.76
CA ARG A 36 0.65 -4.30 -0.60
C ARG A 36 1.24 -5.51 0.08
N GLN A 37 2.31 -5.26 0.83
CA GLN A 37 2.95 -6.28 1.64
C GLN A 37 1.88 -6.84 2.55
N PRO A 38 1.80 -8.17 2.69
CA PRO A 38 0.85 -8.77 3.60
C PRO A 38 1.06 -8.19 4.99
N ILE A 39 -0.03 -7.74 5.61
CA ILE A 39 0.01 -7.27 6.99
C ILE A 39 -0.04 -8.52 7.87
N GLU A 40 0.97 -8.66 8.74
CA GLU A 40 0.97 -9.65 9.81
C GLU A 40 0.32 -9.02 11.03
N VAL A 41 -0.73 -9.67 11.53
CA VAL A 41 -1.39 -9.25 12.77
C VAL A 41 -1.13 -10.34 13.80
N GLU A 42 -0.41 -9.98 14.85
CA GLU A 42 -0.18 -10.81 16.03
C GLU A 42 -1.23 -10.46 17.09
N ILE A 43 -1.87 -11.48 17.65
CA ILE A 43 -2.93 -11.32 18.65
C ILE A 43 -2.60 -12.21 19.83
N ASN A 44 -2.38 -11.58 20.99
CA ASN A 44 -2.26 -12.26 22.27
C ASN A 44 -3.47 -11.87 23.14
N ASP A 45 -4.34 -12.83 23.45
CA ASP A 45 -5.48 -12.61 24.35
C ASP A 45 -5.32 -13.44 25.62
N ASP A 46 -5.01 -12.77 26.72
CA ASP A 46 -4.89 -13.32 28.06
C ASP A 46 -6.13 -13.03 28.93
N TYR A 47 -7.10 -12.26 28.42
CA TYR A 47 -8.17 -11.66 29.24
C TYR A 47 -9.58 -12.09 28.84
N PHE A 48 -9.90 -12.23 27.55
CA PHE A 48 -11.24 -12.56 27.10
C PHE A 48 -11.32 -13.98 26.53
N ASN A 49 -12.12 -14.84 27.16
CA ASN A 49 -12.20 -16.25 26.75
C ASN A 49 -13.67 -16.74 26.73
N PRO A 50 -14.19 -17.26 25.61
CA PRO A 50 -13.57 -17.30 24.29
C PRO A 50 -13.56 -15.91 23.62
N SER A 51 -12.55 -15.64 22.79
CA SER A 51 -12.49 -14.45 21.96
C SER A 51 -12.30 -14.80 20.49
N THR A 52 -12.86 -13.94 19.64
CA THR A 52 -12.66 -14.02 18.20
C THR A 52 -12.08 -12.70 17.72
N PHE A 53 -11.23 -12.78 16.72
CA PHE A 53 -10.78 -11.64 15.96
C PHE A 53 -11.46 -11.68 14.61
N THR A 54 -12.47 -10.82 14.45
CA THR A 54 -13.31 -10.82 13.25
C THR A 54 -13.27 -9.45 12.58
N VAL A 55 -12.78 -9.40 11.34
CA VAL A 55 -12.78 -8.22 10.46
C VAL A 55 -13.45 -8.60 9.14
N LYS A 56 -14.78 -8.49 9.10
CA LYS A 56 -15.61 -9.02 7.99
C LYS A 56 -15.18 -8.54 6.61
N LYS A 57 -14.87 -7.25 6.48
CA LYS A 57 -14.47 -6.64 5.20
C LYS A 57 -13.11 -7.11 4.69
N LEU A 58 -12.27 -7.65 5.57
CA LEU A 58 -10.97 -8.24 5.23
C LEU A 58 -11.04 -9.77 5.15
N GLY A 59 -12.24 -10.37 5.32
CA GLY A 59 -12.41 -11.83 5.29
C GLY A 59 -11.80 -12.56 6.49
N ILE A 60 -11.53 -11.84 7.59
CA ILE A 60 -10.91 -12.42 8.78
C ILE A 60 -12.00 -12.84 9.77
N ASP A 61 -11.99 -14.10 10.17
CA ASP A 61 -12.76 -14.63 11.30
C ASP A 61 -11.98 -15.78 11.95
N ALA A 62 -11.24 -15.46 13.01
CA ALA A 62 -10.40 -16.43 13.71
C ALA A 62 -10.76 -16.48 15.20
N GLU A 63 -10.70 -17.67 15.78
CA GLU A 63 -10.80 -17.86 17.23
C GLU A 63 -9.39 -17.83 17.82
N VAL A 64 -9.20 -17.06 18.88
CA VAL A 64 -7.91 -16.91 19.57
C VAL A 64 -8.00 -17.70 20.87
N PRO A 65 -7.31 -18.84 21.01
CA PRO A 65 -7.27 -19.56 22.27
C PRO A 65 -6.54 -18.73 23.32
N SER A 66 -7.06 -18.70 24.55
CA SER A 66 -6.44 -17.92 25.62
C SER A 66 -4.99 -18.33 25.89
N GLY A 67 -4.12 -17.32 26.02
CA GLY A 67 -2.69 -17.49 26.25
C GLY A 67 -1.93 -18.06 25.05
N LYS A 68 -2.53 -18.03 23.85
CA LYS A 68 -1.85 -18.38 22.59
C LYS A 68 -1.83 -17.21 21.64
N GLU A 69 -0.72 -17.07 20.95
CA GLU A 69 -0.58 -16.18 19.81
C GLU A 69 -1.05 -16.88 18.52
N ILE A 70 -1.74 -16.13 17.68
CA ILE A 70 -2.02 -16.53 16.30
C ILE A 70 -1.53 -15.45 15.33
N THR A 71 -1.06 -15.87 14.17
CA THR A 71 -0.66 -14.99 13.08
C THR A 71 -1.66 -15.12 11.95
N ILE A 72 -2.20 -13.99 11.49
CA ILE A 72 -3.09 -13.92 10.33
C ILE A 72 -2.42 -13.08 9.26
N THR A 73 -2.31 -13.64 8.05
CA THR A 73 -1.76 -12.96 6.89
C THR A 73 -2.91 -12.45 6.02
N VAL A 74 -2.99 -11.14 5.82
CA VAL A 74 -4.00 -10.52 4.95
C VAL A 74 -3.36 -9.57 3.94
N LYS A 75 -3.92 -9.54 2.73
CA LYS A 75 -3.57 -8.58 1.68
C LYS A 75 -4.77 -7.68 1.41
N PRO A 76 -4.90 -6.54 2.11
CA PRO A 76 -6.02 -5.63 1.87
C PRO A 76 -5.91 -5.00 0.49
N GLU A 77 -7.02 -4.97 -0.26
CA GLU A 77 -7.07 -4.38 -1.61
C GLU A 77 -7.37 -2.87 -1.59
N THR A 78 -7.83 -2.36 -0.46
CA THR A 78 -8.19 -0.95 -0.31
C THR A 78 -7.57 -0.44 1.00
N PRO A 79 -7.05 0.79 1.04
CA PRO A 79 -6.76 1.44 2.30
C PRO A 79 -8.07 1.85 2.96
N GLY A 80 -8.06 1.98 4.28
CA GLY A 80 -9.23 2.40 5.03
C GLY A 80 -9.24 1.90 6.47
N THR A 81 -10.34 2.22 7.15
CA THR A 81 -10.60 1.76 8.51
C THR A 81 -11.64 0.66 8.48
N TYR A 82 -11.29 -0.50 9.04
CA TYR A 82 -12.12 -1.68 9.13
C TYR A 82 -12.56 -1.90 10.58
N GLU A 83 -13.82 -2.24 10.77
CA GLU A 83 -14.37 -2.58 12.08
C GLU A 83 -13.84 -3.96 12.50
N LEU A 84 -13.24 -4.00 13.69
CA LEU A 84 -12.86 -5.23 14.37
C LEU A 84 -13.91 -5.54 15.42
N ILE A 85 -14.39 -6.77 15.45
CA ILE A 85 -15.35 -7.23 16.46
C ILE A 85 -14.93 -8.58 17.03
N CYS A 86 -15.40 -8.87 18.24
CA CYS A 86 -15.47 -10.23 18.77
C CYS A 86 -16.91 -10.73 18.69
N ARG A 87 -17.14 -11.88 18.04
CA ARG A 87 -18.47 -12.47 17.84
C ARG A 87 -19.17 -12.77 19.16
N PHE A 88 -18.43 -13.19 20.18
CA PHE A 88 -18.99 -13.56 21.49
C PHE A 88 -19.28 -12.36 22.39
N HIS A 89 -18.62 -11.23 22.16
CA HIS A 89 -18.67 -10.06 23.03
C HIS A 89 -19.07 -8.76 22.33
N TYR A 90 -19.60 -8.86 21.11
CA TYR A 90 -20.06 -7.70 20.33
C TYR A 90 -21.05 -6.84 21.12
N LEU A 91 -22.07 -7.46 21.71
CA LEU A 91 -23.08 -6.75 22.51
C LEU A 91 -22.54 -6.21 23.84
N LYS A 92 -21.36 -6.66 24.27
CA LYS A 92 -20.64 -6.13 25.45
C LYS A 92 -19.68 -4.99 25.07
N GLY A 93 -19.68 -4.56 23.80
CA GLY A 93 -18.87 -3.43 23.33
C GLY A 93 -17.44 -3.79 22.92
N MET A 94 -17.13 -5.07 22.68
CA MET A 94 -15.82 -5.48 22.18
C MET A 94 -15.69 -5.17 20.68
N VAL A 95 -15.50 -3.89 20.39
CA VAL A 95 -15.40 -3.31 19.05
C VAL A 95 -14.13 -2.47 18.97
N GLY A 96 -13.33 -2.69 17.93
CA GLY A 96 -12.08 -2.00 17.64
C GLY A 96 -12.00 -1.57 16.18
N LYS A 97 -10.83 -1.09 15.77
CA LYS A 97 -10.57 -0.64 14.40
C LYS A 97 -9.22 -1.15 13.92
N VAL A 98 -9.18 -1.64 12.68
CA VAL A 98 -7.95 -1.92 11.93
C VAL A 98 -7.78 -0.82 10.89
N ILE A 99 -6.64 -0.14 10.90
CA ILE A 99 -6.33 0.93 9.94
C ILE A 99 -5.31 0.40 8.94
N VAL A 100 -5.68 0.41 7.67
CA VAL A 100 -4.80 0.10 6.53
C VAL A 100 -4.51 1.40 5.80
N GLN A 101 -3.24 1.70 5.55
CA GLN A 101 -2.77 2.90 4.86
C GLN A 101 -2.42 2.60 3.40
#